data_AF-B6QB96-F1
#
_entry.id   AF-B6QB96-F1
#
_cell.length_a   1.000
_cell.length_b   1.000
_cell.length_c   1.000
_cell.angle_alpha   90.00
_cell.angle_beta   90.00
_cell.angle_gamma   90.00
#
_symmetry.space_group_name_H-M   'P 1'
#
loop_
_entity.id
_entity.type
_entity.pdbx_description
1 polymer ?
#
loop_
_entity_poly.entity_id
_entity_poly.type
_entity_poly.pdbx_seq_one_letter_code
_entity_poly.pdbx_strand_id
1 'polypeptide(L)'
;MAKNITVPYVSVSDFDWGLNLEASASLPWNPTIWSLVAALTALPLWMTLELTVSVLYVFQRWSGLYFYAVLITAWSISLHAIGFLLSYCVPSCNWIASSIMTELGWVGMVTGFSLVLYSRLNLMSFIMRNRHISRIALAMIITNAVLFHIPTFVVFMIGVSSPGLFVKYISAMNALERVQIVMFSVQELILSGLYIYGTFKMAQDSFNSRIRRTIVLLITVQIAAVCCSALLIVLDFAGYYILKSFIHSFVYAIKLKLEFVILNEFRRLVTQASSGPGINEKDLTMASNGALFPFLKKQDSPAGGRVDEIDMEIRPV
;
A
#
# COMPACT_ATOMS: atom_id res chain seq x y z
N MET A 1 9.15 -12.51 43.06
CA MET A 1 9.95 -13.75 42.96
C MET A 1 10.75 -13.67 41.66
N ALA A 2 11.97 -13.13 41.69
CA ALA A 2 12.81 -13.11 40.49
C ALA A 2 13.25 -14.53 40.20
N LYS A 3 12.70 -15.17 39.15
CA LYS A 3 13.27 -16.41 38.64
C LYS A 3 14.66 -16.04 38.11
N ASN A 4 15.71 -16.66 38.64
CA ASN A 4 17.06 -16.51 38.14
C ASN A 4 17.14 -17.23 36.78
N ILE A 5 16.73 -16.54 35.72
CA ILE A 5 16.74 -17.06 34.35
C ILE A 5 18.06 -16.61 33.72
N THR A 6 19.08 -17.45 33.78
CA THR A 6 20.23 -17.33 32.89
C THR A 6 19.74 -17.70 31.49
N VAL A 7 19.17 -16.74 30.78
CA VAL A 7 18.78 -16.94 29.38
C VAL A 7 20.09 -16.95 28.56
N PRO A 8 20.36 -17.99 27.76
CA PRO A 8 21.58 -18.04 26.98
C PRO A 8 21.64 -16.85 26.03
N TYR A 9 22.64 -15.98 26.25
CA TYR A 9 22.90 -14.82 25.40
C TYR A 9 23.55 -15.30 24.10
N VAL A 10 23.01 -14.85 22.96
CA VAL A 10 23.57 -15.12 21.64
C VAL A 10 24.07 -13.80 21.04
N SER A 11 25.32 -13.77 20.58
CA SER A 11 25.89 -12.61 19.88
C SER A 11 25.13 -12.33 18.59
N VAL A 12 25.10 -11.06 18.15
CA VAL A 12 24.46 -10.67 16.88
C VAL A 12 25.10 -11.36 15.67
N SER A 13 26.41 -11.64 15.73
CA SER A 13 27.16 -12.36 14.68
C SER A 13 26.73 -13.81 14.52
N ASP A 14 26.27 -14.42 15.61
CA ASP A 14 25.97 -15.86 15.69
C ASP A 14 24.46 -16.11 15.66
N PHE A 15 23.68 -15.04 15.46
CA PHE A 15 22.24 -15.11 15.42
C PHE A 15 21.78 -15.69 14.08
N ASP A 16 21.04 -16.79 14.16
CA ASP A 16 20.45 -17.42 12.99
C ASP A 16 19.18 -16.67 12.57
N TRP A 17 19.26 -16.01 11.43
CA TRP A 17 18.15 -15.26 10.84
C TRP A 17 17.42 -16.06 9.76
N GLY A 18 17.84 -17.29 9.50
CA GLY A 18 17.29 -18.16 8.48
C GLY A 18 15.93 -18.75 8.84
N LEU A 19 15.30 -19.36 7.84
CA LEU A 19 14.09 -20.15 8.02
C LEU A 19 14.50 -21.56 8.49
N ASN A 20 14.61 -21.79 9.80
CA ASN A 20 15.01 -23.10 10.36
C ASN A 20 13.94 -23.68 11.29
N LEU A 21 13.67 -24.99 11.20
CA LEU A 21 12.62 -25.68 11.97
C LEU A 21 12.80 -25.59 13.49
N GLU A 22 14.05 -25.61 13.96
CA GLU A 22 14.37 -25.51 15.39
C GLU A 22 14.08 -24.10 15.94
N ALA A 23 13.99 -23.09 15.07
CA ALA A 23 13.60 -21.71 15.39
C ALA A 23 12.07 -21.51 15.47
N SER A 24 11.29 -22.60 15.49
CA SER A 24 9.97 -22.58 16.13
C SER A 24 10.07 -22.42 17.66
N ALA A 25 11.29 -22.42 18.20
CA ALA A 25 11.61 -21.82 19.48
C ALA A 25 11.65 -20.29 19.37
N SER A 26 11.02 -19.61 20.34
CA SER A 26 11.08 -18.15 20.53
C SER A 26 12.48 -17.56 20.31
N LEU A 27 12.53 -16.32 19.81
CA LEU A 27 13.79 -15.60 19.54
C LEU A 27 14.77 -15.71 20.73
N PRO A 28 16.04 -16.11 20.50
CA PRO A 28 17.07 -16.10 21.54
C PRO A 28 17.21 -14.74 22.20
N TRP A 29 17.64 -14.73 23.46
CA TRP A 29 17.72 -13.49 24.22
C TRP A 29 18.94 -12.66 23.81
N ASN A 30 18.67 -11.51 23.20
CA ASN A 30 19.65 -10.47 22.94
C ASN A 30 18.95 -9.10 23.02
N PRO A 31 19.32 -8.21 23.95
CA PRO A 31 18.60 -6.96 24.18
C PRO A 31 18.57 -6.05 22.95
N THR A 32 19.63 -6.05 22.13
CA THR A 32 19.69 -5.26 20.89
C THR A 32 18.70 -5.77 19.86
N ILE A 33 18.61 -7.09 19.67
CA ILE A 33 17.70 -7.72 18.71
C ILE A 33 16.25 -7.51 19.14
N TRP A 34 15.93 -7.73 20.42
CA TRP A 34 14.59 -7.52 20.94
C TRP A 34 14.16 -6.05 20.85
N SER A 35 15.07 -5.10 21.09
CA SER A 35 14.79 -3.68 20.90
C SER A 35 14.54 -3.33 19.43
N LEU A 36 15.32 -3.91 18.51
CA LEU A 36 15.14 -3.73 17.07
C LEU A 36 13.80 -4.29 16.60
N VAL A 37 13.45 -5.51 17.00
CA VAL A 37 12.16 -6.15 16.70
C VAL A 37 11.01 -5.31 17.24
N ALA A 38 11.09 -4.87 18.49
CA ALA A 38 10.06 -4.01 19.09
C ALA A 38 9.85 -2.71 18.29
N ALA A 39 10.94 -2.05 17.88
CA ALA A 39 10.86 -0.85 17.05
C ALA A 39 10.27 -1.15 15.65
N LEU A 40 10.75 -2.19 14.98
CA LEU A 40 10.30 -2.59 13.64
C LEU A 40 8.85 -3.10 13.60
N THR A 41 8.31 -3.55 14.73
CA THR A 41 6.88 -3.90 14.86
C THR A 41 6.04 -2.68 15.26
N ALA A 42 6.50 -1.85 16.21
CA ALA A 42 5.72 -0.72 16.70
C ALA A 42 5.55 0.39 15.65
N LEU A 43 6.60 0.68 14.87
CA LEU A 43 6.59 1.72 13.83
C LEU A 43 5.52 1.49 12.75
N PRO A 44 5.45 0.34 12.05
CA PRO A 44 4.42 0.11 11.04
C PRO A 44 3.02 0.17 11.65
N LEU A 45 2.80 -0.33 12.86
CA LEU A 45 1.50 -0.26 13.54
C LEU A 45 1.05 1.18 13.81
N TRP A 46 1.97 2.02 14.27
CA TRP A 46 1.68 3.44 14.46
C TRP A 46 1.40 4.13 13.12
N MET A 47 2.23 3.87 12.11
CA MET A 47 2.08 4.48 10.78
C MET A 47 0.77 4.08 10.09
N THR A 48 0.35 2.82 10.18
CA THR A 48 -0.91 2.34 9.59
C THR A 48 -2.12 2.87 10.34
N LEU A 49 -2.03 3.05 11.66
CA LEU A 49 -3.08 3.68 12.47
C LEU A 49 -3.23 5.16 12.12
N GLU A 50 -2.13 5.91 12.11
CA GLU A 50 -2.10 7.32 11.70
C GLU A 50 -2.65 7.48 10.28
N LEU A 51 -2.25 6.60 9.36
CA LEU A 51 -2.72 6.61 7.99
C LEU A 51 -4.22 6.30 7.90
N THR A 52 -4.71 5.34 8.68
CA THR A 52 -6.14 4.98 8.72
C THR A 52 -6.98 6.18 9.15
N VAL A 53 -6.57 6.87 10.22
CA VAL A 53 -7.24 8.10 10.68
C VAL A 53 -7.19 9.18 9.59
N SER A 54 -6.01 9.37 8.98
CA SER A 54 -5.82 10.36 7.91
C SER A 54 -6.71 10.09 6.69
N VAL A 55 -6.83 8.83 6.27
CA VAL A 55 -7.69 8.42 5.15
C VAL A 55 -9.16 8.66 5.47
N LEU A 56 -9.62 8.26 6.66
CA LEU A 56 -11.01 8.48 7.08
C LEU A 56 -11.35 9.97 7.19
N TYR A 57 -10.39 10.80 7.58
CA TYR A 57 -10.55 12.25 7.67
C TYR A 57 -10.56 12.95 6.30
N VAL A 58 -9.65 12.58 5.39
CA VAL A 58 -9.49 13.25 4.08
C VAL A 58 -10.58 12.86 3.08
N PHE A 59 -11.09 11.63 3.14
CA PHE A 59 -12.11 11.14 2.21
C PHE A 59 -13.53 11.44 2.73
N GLN A 60 -14.17 12.45 2.15
CA GLN A 60 -15.58 12.80 2.46
C GLN A 60 -16.59 11.74 1.99
N ARG A 61 -16.22 10.89 1.04
CA ARG A 61 -17.04 9.77 0.58
C ARG A 61 -16.20 8.50 0.62
N TRP A 62 -16.62 7.54 1.45
CA TRP A 62 -15.95 6.24 1.64
C TRP A 62 -16.26 5.27 0.49
N SER A 63 -16.03 5.74 -0.73
CA SER A 63 -16.34 4.98 -1.94
C SER A 63 -15.22 5.15 -2.96
N GLY A 64 -14.69 4.03 -3.45
CA GLY A 64 -13.69 4.01 -4.51
C GLY A 64 -12.62 2.96 -4.27
N LEU A 65 -12.09 2.39 -5.35
CA LEU A 65 -11.07 1.35 -5.30
C LEU A 65 -9.86 1.77 -4.46
N TYR A 66 -9.37 3.02 -4.65
CA TYR A 66 -8.26 3.55 -3.86
C TYR A 66 -8.51 3.51 -2.35
N PHE A 67 -9.69 3.97 -1.93
CA PHE A 67 -10.05 4.04 -0.51
C PHE A 67 -9.99 2.66 0.14
N TYR A 68 -10.66 1.68 -0.48
CA TYR A 68 -10.65 0.29 0.02
C TYR A 68 -9.25 -0.33 -0.07
N ALA A 69 -8.51 -0.11 -1.16
CA ALA A 69 -7.17 -0.65 -1.33
C ALA A 69 -6.21 -0.13 -0.25
N VAL A 70 -6.20 1.18 0.04
CA VAL A 70 -5.35 1.75 1.09
C VAL A 70 -5.74 1.21 2.46
N LEU A 71 -7.04 1.15 2.78
CA LEU A 71 -7.50 0.68 4.08
C LEU A 71 -7.17 -0.80 4.28
N ILE A 72 -7.49 -1.65 3.31
CA ILE A 72 -7.17 -3.10 3.35
C ILE A 72 -5.66 -3.27 3.52
N THR A 73 -4.84 -2.57 2.73
CA THR A 73 -3.37 -2.66 2.83
C THR A 73 -2.88 -2.24 4.22
N ALA A 74 -3.39 -1.13 4.77
CA ALA A 74 -2.98 -0.63 6.08
C ALA A 74 -3.27 -1.64 7.20
N TRP A 75 -4.48 -2.22 7.21
CA TRP A 75 -4.86 -3.24 8.19
C TRP A 75 -4.11 -4.55 7.98
N SER A 76 -3.85 -4.95 6.74
CA SER A 76 -3.07 -6.13 6.42
C SER A 76 -1.60 -6.01 6.85
N ILE A 77 -0.99 -4.84 6.72
CA ILE A 77 0.35 -4.55 7.28
C ILE A 77 0.33 -4.75 8.80
N SER A 78 -0.69 -4.23 9.49
CA SER A 78 -0.84 -4.41 10.94
C SER A 78 -1.00 -5.87 11.32
N LEU A 79 -1.87 -6.61 10.62
CA LEU A 79 -2.06 -8.04 10.85
C LEU A 79 -0.77 -8.83 10.64
N HIS A 80 -0.02 -8.53 9.58
CA HIS A 80 1.27 -9.18 9.31
C HIS A 80 2.29 -8.90 10.43
N ALA A 81 2.40 -7.64 10.86
CA ALA A 81 3.33 -7.23 11.92
C ALA A 81 2.99 -7.90 13.27
N ILE A 82 1.72 -7.94 13.64
CA ILE A 82 1.25 -8.59 14.88
C ILE A 82 1.42 -10.11 14.76
N GLY A 83 1.13 -10.70 13.59
CA GLY A 83 1.27 -12.14 13.35
C GLY A 83 2.71 -12.60 13.58
N PHE A 84 3.68 -11.87 13.01
CA PHE A 84 5.09 -12.15 13.21
C PHE A 84 5.53 -11.96 14.68
N LEU A 85 5.05 -10.91 15.35
CA LEU A 85 5.30 -10.70 16.77
C LEU A 85 4.80 -11.88 17.61
N LEU A 86 3.56 -12.33 17.38
CA LEU A 86 2.99 -13.45 18.11
C LEU A 86 3.73 -14.75 17.86
N SER A 87 4.14 -15.02 16.62
CA SER A 87 4.86 -16.25 16.25
C SER A 87 6.23 -16.37 16.92
N TYR A 88 6.96 -15.26 17.06
CA TYR A 88 8.38 -15.30 17.48
C TYR A 88 8.65 -14.74 18.89
N CYS A 89 7.78 -13.87 19.41
CA CYS A 89 7.97 -13.22 20.71
C CYS A 89 7.02 -13.73 21.81
N VAL A 90 5.99 -14.50 21.48
CA VAL A 90 4.98 -14.98 22.44
C VAL A 90 4.90 -16.50 22.43
N PRO A 91 5.70 -17.21 23.27
CA PRO A 91 5.74 -18.67 23.29
C PRO A 91 4.40 -19.33 23.62
N SER A 92 3.51 -18.62 24.32
CA SER A 92 2.18 -19.12 24.73
C SER A 92 1.12 -19.00 23.62
N CYS A 93 1.43 -18.34 22.50
CA CYS A 93 0.47 -18.18 21.41
C CYS A 93 0.32 -19.50 20.63
N ASN A 94 -0.90 -19.80 20.19
CA ASN A 94 -1.09 -20.92 19.27
C ASN A 94 -0.43 -20.59 17.94
N TRP A 95 0.63 -21.32 17.62
CA TRP A 95 1.42 -21.17 16.41
C TRP A 95 0.59 -21.23 15.12
N ILE A 96 -0.53 -21.96 15.11
CA ILE A 96 -1.45 -22.04 13.96
C ILE A 96 -2.16 -20.69 13.76
N ALA A 97 -2.62 -20.08 14.86
CA ALA A 97 -3.35 -18.82 14.81
C ALA A 97 -2.44 -17.66 14.38
N SER A 98 -1.22 -17.59 14.93
CA SER A 98 -0.23 -16.58 14.56
C SER A 98 0.23 -16.75 13.11
N SER A 99 0.43 -18.00 12.67
CA SER A 99 0.74 -18.39 11.29
C SER A 99 -0.31 -17.93 10.27
N ILE A 100 -1.59 -18.23 10.52
CA ILE A 100 -2.68 -17.81 9.63
C ILE A 100 -2.78 -16.28 9.57
N MET A 101 -2.62 -15.60 10.72
CA MET A 101 -2.68 -14.15 10.77
C MET A 101 -1.55 -13.48 9.97
N THR A 102 -0.33 -14.01 10.09
CA THR A 102 0.83 -13.57 9.31
C THR A 102 0.58 -13.72 7.81
N GLU A 103 0.07 -14.88 7.38
CA GLU A 103 -0.14 -15.20 5.97
C GLU A 103 -1.25 -14.35 5.35
N LEU A 104 -2.40 -14.22 6.04
CA LEU A 104 -3.49 -13.36 5.61
C LEU A 104 -3.07 -11.88 5.55
N GLY A 105 -2.30 -11.43 6.53
CA GLY A 105 -1.70 -10.10 6.54
C GLY A 105 -0.76 -9.89 5.35
N TRP A 106 0.07 -10.86 5.02
CA TRP A 106 0.98 -10.78 3.87
C TRP A 106 0.23 -10.70 2.53
N VAL A 107 -0.76 -11.57 2.31
CA VAL A 107 -1.57 -11.56 1.07
C VAL A 107 -2.22 -10.21 0.85
N GLY A 108 -2.92 -9.70 1.88
CA GLY A 108 -3.59 -8.41 1.79
C GLY A 108 -2.64 -7.22 1.69
N MET A 109 -1.45 -7.30 2.28
CA MET A 109 -0.42 -6.27 2.21
C MET A 109 0.16 -6.15 0.79
N VAL A 110 0.61 -7.25 0.20
CA VAL A 110 1.28 -7.24 -1.11
C VAL A 110 0.28 -6.96 -2.25
N THR A 111 -0.84 -7.69 -2.27
CA THR A 111 -1.87 -7.47 -3.29
C THR A 111 -2.59 -6.14 -3.10
N GLY A 112 -2.90 -5.76 -1.85
CA GLY A 112 -3.51 -4.48 -1.54
C GLY A 112 -2.66 -3.31 -2.01
N PHE A 113 -1.35 -3.33 -1.74
CA PHE A 113 -0.44 -2.29 -2.20
C PHE A 113 -0.38 -2.20 -3.74
N SER A 114 -0.39 -3.35 -4.41
CA SER A 114 -0.46 -3.39 -5.88
C SER A 114 -1.77 -2.78 -6.41
N LEU A 115 -2.89 -2.96 -5.71
CA LEU A 115 -4.16 -2.31 -6.03
C LEU A 115 -4.16 -0.80 -5.78
N VAL A 116 -3.40 -0.31 -4.78
CA VAL A 116 -3.18 1.12 -4.55
C VAL A 116 -2.47 1.74 -5.76
N LEU A 117 -1.36 1.13 -6.20
CA LEU A 117 -0.62 1.55 -7.39
C LEU A 117 -1.50 1.50 -8.65
N TYR A 118 -2.24 0.41 -8.82
CA TYR A 118 -3.19 0.26 -9.93
C TYR A 118 -4.25 1.35 -9.93
N SER A 119 -4.83 1.70 -8.78
CA SER A 119 -5.85 2.74 -8.71
C SER A 119 -5.30 4.10 -9.14
N ARG A 120 -4.01 4.40 -8.85
CA ARG A 120 -3.34 5.61 -9.35
C ARG A 120 -3.10 5.55 -10.85
N LEU A 121 -2.61 4.42 -11.35
CA LEU A 121 -2.39 4.22 -12.78
C LEU A 121 -3.72 4.32 -13.56
N ASN A 122 -4.81 3.82 -13.01
CA ASN A 122 -6.13 3.89 -13.64
C ASN A 122 -6.64 5.33 -13.76
N LEU A 123 -6.40 6.16 -12.73
CA LEU A 123 -6.67 7.60 -12.79
C LEU A 123 -5.87 8.27 -13.92
N MET A 124 -4.60 7.88 -14.08
CA MET A 124 -3.73 8.41 -15.13
C MET A 124 -4.11 7.94 -16.54
N SER A 125 -4.43 6.66 -16.68
CA SER A 125 -4.89 6.03 -17.93
C SER A 125 -6.18 6.68 -18.45
N PHE A 126 -7.07 7.10 -17.55
CA PHE A 126 -8.25 7.89 -17.89
C PHE A 126 -7.87 9.24 -18.51
N ILE A 127 -6.90 9.97 -17.92
CA ILE A 127 -6.39 11.25 -18.44
C ILE A 127 -5.73 11.07 -19.81
N MET A 128 -4.91 10.02 -19.97
CA MET A 128 -4.21 9.72 -21.23
C MET A 128 -5.10 9.06 -22.30
N ARG A 129 -6.39 8.81 -22.00
CA ARG A 129 -7.36 8.12 -22.87
C ARG A 129 -6.92 6.74 -23.40
N ASN A 130 -6.02 6.05 -22.69
CA ASN A 130 -5.54 4.72 -23.07
C ASN A 130 -5.85 3.67 -21.99
N ARG A 131 -7.03 3.05 -22.08
CA ARG A 131 -7.49 2.05 -21.08
C ARG A 131 -6.81 0.69 -21.16
N HIS A 132 -6.08 0.39 -22.24
CA HIS A 132 -5.44 -0.93 -22.41
C HIS A 132 -4.35 -1.17 -21.37
N ILE A 133 -3.55 -0.15 -21.06
CA ILE A 133 -2.46 -0.24 -20.08
C ILE A 133 -3.01 -0.60 -18.68
N SER A 134 -4.08 0.07 -18.25
CA SER A 134 -4.74 -0.23 -16.97
C SER A 134 -5.27 -1.67 -16.92
N ARG A 135 -5.93 -2.15 -17.99
CA ARG A 135 -6.44 -3.53 -18.04
C ARG A 135 -5.33 -4.59 -17.99
N ILE A 136 -4.23 -4.36 -18.70
CA ILE A 136 -3.07 -5.27 -18.67
C ILE A 136 -2.43 -5.27 -17.27
N ALA A 137 -2.28 -4.09 -16.65
CA ALA A 137 -1.79 -3.98 -15.29
C ALA A 137 -2.65 -4.76 -14.29
N LEU A 138 -3.98 -4.65 -14.39
CA LEU A 138 -4.90 -5.42 -13.54
C LEU A 138 -4.79 -6.94 -13.80
N ALA A 139 -4.71 -7.36 -15.06
CA ALA A 139 -4.54 -8.75 -15.43
C ALA A 139 -3.22 -9.34 -14.87
N MET A 140 -2.14 -8.56 -14.88
CA MET A 140 -0.86 -8.92 -14.27
C MET A 140 -0.99 -9.12 -12.76
N ILE A 141 -1.63 -8.16 -12.05
CA ILE A 141 -1.85 -8.26 -10.59
C ILE A 141 -2.64 -9.52 -10.26
N ILE A 142 -3.75 -9.79 -10.96
CA ILE A 142 -4.59 -10.96 -10.69
C ILE A 142 -3.81 -12.25 -10.97
N THR A 143 -3.10 -12.32 -12.10
CA THR A 143 -2.33 -13.51 -12.48
C THR A 143 -1.25 -13.81 -11.45
N ASN A 144 -0.47 -12.80 -11.03
CA ASN A 144 0.58 -12.97 -10.03
C ASN A 144 0.01 -13.31 -8.65
N ALA A 145 -1.10 -12.69 -8.24
CA ALA A 145 -1.77 -13.00 -6.98
C ALA A 145 -2.18 -14.48 -6.93
N VAL A 146 -2.80 -14.99 -8.00
CA VAL A 146 -3.20 -16.41 -8.09
C VAL A 146 -1.97 -17.32 -8.13
N LEU A 147 -0.98 -16.98 -8.96
CA LEU A 147 0.19 -17.83 -9.19
C LEU A 147 1.12 -17.92 -7.97
N PHE A 148 1.22 -16.88 -7.15
CA PHE A 148 2.15 -16.86 -6.02
C PHE A 148 1.46 -17.01 -4.67
N HIS A 149 0.28 -16.43 -4.43
CA HIS A 149 -0.38 -16.59 -3.11
C HIS A 149 -0.93 -18.01 -2.92
N ILE A 150 -1.52 -18.63 -3.94
CA ILE A 150 -2.13 -19.95 -3.78
C ILE A 150 -1.08 -21.03 -3.45
N PRO A 151 0.03 -21.17 -4.21
CA PRO A 151 1.03 -22.18 -3.88
C PRO A 151 1.68 -21.95 -2.52
N THR A 152 1.96 -20.69 -2.16
CA THR A 152 2.52 -20.34 -0.84
C THR A 152 1.58 -20.78 0.28
N PHE A 153 0.29 -20.45 0.17
CA PHE A 153 -0.72 -20.83 1.15
C PHE A 153 -0.87 -22.35 1.27
N VAL A 154 -0.85 -23.08 0.14
CA VAL A 154 -0.94 -24.55 0.14
C VAL A 154 0.27 -25.19 0.80
N VAL A 155 1.49 -24.79 0.43
CA VAL A 155 2.70 -25.36 1.02
C VAL A 155 2.77 -25.03 2.51
N PHE A 156 2.36 -23.83 2.90
CA PHE A 156 2.25 -23.42 4.29
C PHE A 156 1.29 -24.30 5.09
N MET A 157 0.07 -24.55 4.57
CA MET A 157 -0.91 -25.40 5.23
C MET A 157 -0.45 -26.86 5.37
N ILE A 158 0.28 -27.39 4.39
CA ILE A 158 0.90 -28.71 4.48
C ILE A 158 1.97 -28.72 5.58
N GLY A 159 2.80 -27.68 5.65
CA GLY A 159 3.81 -27.50 6.69
C GLY A 159 3.21 -27.48 8.10
N VAL A 160 2.08 -26.76 8.26
CA VAL A 160 1.33 -26.69 9.51
C VAL A 160 0.71 -28.05 9.88
N SER A 161 0.27 -28.83 8.90
CA SER A 161 -0.42 -30.09 9.15
C SER A 161 0.51 -31.25 9.49
N SER A 162 1.81 -31.17 9.18
CA SER A 162 2.74 -32.29 9.36
C SER A 162 4.21 -31.83 9.49
N PRO A 163 4.74 -31.69 10.72
CA PRO A 163 6.11 -31.22 10.98
C PRO A 163 7.19 -32.07 10.29
N GLY A 164 7.00 -33.40 10.20
CA GLY A 164 7.92 -34.32 9.53
C GLY A 164 7.93 -34.20 8.00
N LEU A 165 6.85 -33.70 7.38
CA LEU A 165 6.84 -33.37 5.96
C LEU A 165 7.42 -31.98 5.70
N PHE A 166 7.31 -31.04 6.63
CA PHE A 166 7.82 -29.67 6.48
C PHE A 166 9.33 -29.62 6.21
N VAL A 167 10.12 -30.51 6.84
CA VAL A 167 11.58 -30.65 6.57
C VAL A 167 11.87 -30.95 5.09
N LYS A 168 11.00 -31.73 4.42
CA LYS A 168 11.15 -32.03 2.98
C LYS A 168 10.78 -30.82 2.10
N TYR A 169 9.88 -29.97 2.57
CA TYR A 169 9.37 -28.82 1.82
C TYR A 169 10.16 -27.53 2.08
N ILE A 170 11.09 -27.50 3.03
CA ILE A 170 11.84 -26.28 3.37
C ILE A 170 12.66 -25.74 2.20
N SER A 171 13.24 -26.62 1.40
CA SER A 171 13.99 -26.25 0.19
C SER A 171 13.06 -25.65 -0.87
N ALA A 172 11.89 -26.26 -1.06
CA ALA A 172 10.86 -25.73 -1.96
C ALA A 172 10.31 -24.38 -1.45
N MET A 173 10.20 -24.19 -0.14
CA MET A 173 9.76 -22.93 0.46
C MET A 173 10.75 -21.81 0.25
N ASN A 174 12.04 -22.05 0.53
CA ASN A 174 13.09 -21.07 0.27
C ASN A 174 13.16 -20.67 -1.21
N ALA A 175 12.98 -21.63 -2.13
CA ALA A 175 12.93 -21.34 -3.56
C ALA A 175 11.69 -20.53 -3.95
N LEU A 176 10.51 -20.95 -3.48
CA LEU A 176 9.25 -20.25 -3.74
C LEU A 176 9.29 -18.83 -3.20
N GLU A 177 9.89 -18.63 -2.03
CA GLU A 177 10.04 -17.34 -1.39
C GLU A 177 10.91 -16.36 -2.19
N ARG A 178 12.06 -16.84 -2.68
CA ARG A 178 12.94 -16.04 -3.54
C ARG A 178 12.27 -15.69 -4.86
N VAL A 179 11.50 -16.61 -5.43
CA VAL A 179 10.78 -16.35 -6.68
C VAL A 179 9.66 -15.33 -6.45
N GLN A 180 8.84 -15.49 -5.42
CA GLN A 180 7.72 -14.58 -5.17
C GLN A 180 8.19 -13.15 -4.87
N ILE A 181 9.25 -12.97 -4.07
CA ILE A 181 9.70 -11.62 -3.71
C ILE A 181 10.23 -10.87 -4.93
N VAL A 182 10.93 -11.57 -5.83
CA VAL A 182 11.39 -11.02 -7.11
C VAL A 182 10.20 -10.69 -8.01
N MET A 183 9.25 -11.62 -8.16
CA MET A 183 8.11 -11.44 -9.07
C MET A 183 7.16 -10.32 -8.61
N PHE A 184 6.86 -10.22 -7.31
CA PHE A 184 6.09 -9.09 -6.77
C PHE A 184 6.86 -7.77 -6.86
N SER A 185 8.18 -7.77 -6.66
CA SER A 185 9.00 -6.57 -6.84
C SER A 185 9.04 -6.10 -8.30
N VAL A 186 9.11 -7.04 -9.26
CA VAL A 186 9.03 -6.74 -10.69
C VAL A 186 7.65 -6.17 -11.03
N GLN A 187 6.57 -6.74 -10.48
CA GLN A 187 5.21 -6.19 -10.63
C GLN A 187 5.14 -4.74 -10.11
N GLU A 188 5.65 -4.48 -8.91
CA GLU A 188 5.68 -3.12 -8.34
C GLU A 188 6.51 -2.15 -9.19
N LEU A 189 7.65 -2.62 -9.74
CA LEU A 189 8.50 -1.84 -10.63
C LEU A 189 7.79 -1.50 -11.94
N ILE A 190 7.07 -2.45 -12.54
CA ILE A 190 6.28 -2.23 -13.76
C ILE A 190 5.17 -1.20 -13.49
N LEU A 191 4.40 -1.37 -12.41
CA LEU A 191 3.34 -0.44 -12.03
C LEU A 191 3.87 0.97 -11.76
N SER A 192 4.97 1.07 -11.02
CA SER A 192 5.64 2.33 -10.71
C SER A 192 6.23 2.99 -11.96
N GLY A 193 6.86 2.21 -12.85
CA GLY A 193 7.43 2.68 -14.10
C GLY A 193 6.37 3.22 -15.06
N LEU A 194 5.23 2.51 -15.22
CA LEU A 194 4.09 2.99 -16.00
C LEU A 194 3.53 4.30 -15.43
N TYR A 195 3.45 4.41 -14.11
CA TYR A 195 3.00 5.64 -13.45
C TYR A 195 3.98 6.81 -13.67
N ILE A 196 5.29 6.58 -13.51
CA ILE A 196 6.33 7.59 -13.75
C ILE A 196 6.28 8.06 -15.21
N TYR A 197 6.20 7.12 -16.17
CA TYR A 197 6.11 7.45 -17.59
C TYR A 197 4.92 8.35 -17.90
N GLY A 198 3.73 8.00 -17.39
CA GLY A 198 2.54 8.82 -17.54
C GLY A 198 2.74 10.22 -16.95
N THR A 199 3.21 10.29 -15.70
CA THR A 199 3.40 11.56 -14.98
C THR A 199 4.45 12.45 -15.67
N PHE A 200 5.52 11.87 -16.20
CA PHE A 200 6.54 12.60 -16.95
C PHE A 200 5.97 13.25 -18.21
N LYS A 201 5.12 12.52 -18.96
CA LYS A 201 4.45 13.05 -20.15
C LYS A 201 3.55 14.25 -19.80
N MET A 202 2.77 14.15 -18.71
CA MET A 202 1.99 15.31 -18.22
C MET A 202 2.86 16.49 -17.77
N ALA A 203 4.06 16.22 -17.24
CA ALA A 203 4.98 17.27 -16.81
C ALA A 203 5.51 18.08 -17.99
N GLN A 204 5.82 17.41 -19.10
CA GLN A 204 6.32 18.03 -20.32
C GLN A 204 5.26 18.95 -20.95
N ASP A 205 3.99 18.55 -20.86
CA ASP A 205 2.86 19.32 -21.42
C ASP A 205 2.41 20.48 -20.50
N SER A 206 2.98 20.61 -19.29
CA SER A 206 2.56 21.62 -18.32
C SER A 206 3.51 22.83 -18.26
N PHE A 207 3.02 24.01 -18.62
CA PHE A 207 3.78 25.28 -18.58
C PHE A 207 4.00 25.85 -17.17
N ASN A 208 3.45 25.24 -16.12
CA ASN A 208 3.51 25.79 -14.76
C ASN A 208 4.68 25.20 -13.95
N SER A 209 5.63 26.04 -13.55
CA SER A 209 6.80 25.68 -12.74
C SER A 209 6.43 25.03 -11.40
N ARG A 210 5.27 25.37 -10.83
CA ARG A 210 4.75 24.76 -9.59
C ARG A 210 4.31 23.32 -9.80
N ILE A 211 3.63 23.03 -10.92
CA ILE A 211 3.20 21.68 -11.29
C ILE A 211 4.42 20.79 -11.54
N ARG A 212 5.43 21.32 -12.23
CA ARG A 212 6.69 20.60 -12.48
C ARG A 212 7.40 20.19 -11.18
N ARG A 213 7.49 21.08 -10.18
CA ARG A 213 8.13 20.75 -8.89
C ARG A 213 7.41 19.61 -8.18
N THR A 214 6.08 19.61 -8.17
CA THR A 214 5.32 18.53 -7.55
C THR A 214 5.46 17.22 -8.32
N ILE A 215 5.48 17.25 -9.65
CA ILE A 215 5.74 16.04 -10.43
C ILE A 215 7.14 15.46 -10.15
N VAL A 216 8.16 16.31 -9.98
CA VAL A 216 9.49 15.83 -9.57
C VAL A 216 9.43 15.17 -8.19
N LEU A 217 8.72 15.76 -7.23
CA LEU A 217 8.50 15.15 -5.91
C LEU A 217 7.82 13.77 -6.03
N LEU A 218 6.79 13.67 -6.88
CA LEU A 218 6.10 12.41 -7.19
C LEU A 218 7.07 11.33 -7.69
N ILE A 219 7.96 11.70 -8.61
CA ILE A 219 8.97 10.79 -9.17
C ILE A 219 9.97 10.37 -8.10
N THR A 220 10.48 11.31 -7.29
CA THR A 220 11.42 11.03 -6.19
C THR A 220 10.85 9.98 -5.23
N VAL A 221 9.57 10.10 -4.87
CA VAL A 221 8.93 9.17 -3.96
C VAL A 221 8.76 7.77 -4.58
N GLN A 222 8.43 7.66 -5.87
CA GLN A 222 8.41 6.34 -6.53
C GLN A 222 9.80 5.69 -6.60
N ILE A 223 10.86 6.48 -6.82
CA ILE A 223 12.25 5.97 -6.78
C ILE A 223 12.58 5.42 -5.39
N ALA A 224 12.21 6.15 -4.34
CA ALA A 224 12.40 5.68 -2.97
C ALA A 224 11.66 4.34 -2.72
N ALA A 225 10.43 4.19 -3.23
CA ALA A 225 9.69 2.94 -3.14
C ALA A 225 10.41 1.77 -3.84
N VAL A 226 11.02 2.00 -5.01
CA VAL A 226 11.83 1.01 -5.73
C VAL A 226 13.08 0.62 -4.92
N CYS A 227 13.77 1.59 -4.32
CA CYS A 227 14.91 1.32 -3.43
C CYS A 227 14.49 0.44 -2.24
N CYS A 228 13.32 0.69 -1.65
CA CYS A 228 12.79 -0.14 -0.58
C CYS A 228 12.50 -1.59 -1.06
N SER A 229 12.01 -1.79 -2.28
CA SER A 229 11.86 -3.14 -2.84
C SER A 229 13.20 -3.84 -3.03
N ALA A 230 14.22 -3.13 -3.53
CA ALA A 230 15.56 -3.69 -3.69
C ALA A 230 16.16 -4.12 -2.34
N LEU A 231 15.95 -3.35 -1.27
CA LEU A 231 16.38 -3.72 0.08
C LEU A 231 15.81 -5.07 0.52
N LEU A 232 14.51 -5.31 0.30
CA LEU A 232 13.86 -6.56 0.68
C LEU A 232 14.41 -7.76 -0.10
N ILE A 233 14.69 -7.58 -1.40
CA ILE A 233 15.32 -8.62 -2.23
C ILE A 233 16.73 -8.95 -1.69
N VAL A 234 17.54 -7.93 -1.39
CA VAL A 234 18.91 -8.15 -0.88
C VAL A 234 18.89 -8.93 0.43
N LEU A 235 17.99 -8.57 1.36
CA LEU A 235 17.84 -9.27 2.63
C LEU A 235 17.42 -10.73 2.45
N ASP A 236 16.53 -11.01 1.50
CA ASP A 236 16.07 -12.35 1.19
C ASP A 236 17.18 -13.25 0.63
N PHE A 237 17.93 -12.73 -0.35
CA PHE A 237 19.03 -13.46 -0.96
C PHE A 237 20.22 -13.64 0.00
N ALA A 238 20.38 -12.74 0.97
CA ALA A 238 21.36 -12.87 2.05
C ALA A 238 20.95 -13.89 3.14
N GLY A 239 19.73 -14.46 3.07
CA GLY A 239 19.26 -15.48 4.00
C GLY A 239 18.71 -14.92 5.33
N TYR A 240 18.50 -13.60 5.42
CA TYR A 240 17.98 -12.93 6.62
C TYR A 240 16.45 -12.97 6.71
N TYR A 241 15.83 -14.15 6.62
CA TYR A 241 14.36 -14.33 6.58
C TYR A 241 13.62 -13.63 7.73
N ILE A 242 14.04 -13.88 8.97
CA ILE A 242 13.35 -13.36 10.17
C ILE A 242 13.45 -11.84 10.20
N LEU A 243 14.65 -11.30 10.03
CA LEU A 243 14.89 -9.85 10.02
C LEU A 243 14.13 -9.17 8.87
N LYS A 244 14.22 -9.76 7.67
CA LYS A 244 13.50 -9.29 6.49
C LYS A 244 12.00 -9.20 6.77
N SER A 245 11.42 -10.19 7.43
CA SER A 245 9.97 -10.21 7.69
C SER A 245 9.51 -9.05 8.60
N PHE A 246 10.29 -8.71 9.63
CA PHE A 246 10.02 -7.50 10.43
C PHE A 246 10.20 -6.21 9.62
N ILE A 247 11.26 -6.14 8.81
CA ILE A 247 11.51 -4.99 7.91
C ILE A 247 10.41 -4.88 6.84
N HIS A 248 9.80 -5.99 6.43
CA HIS A 248 8.79 -6.07 5.37
C HIS A 248 7.56 -5.23 5.71
N SER A 249 6.98 -5.42 6.90
CA SER A 249 5.87 -4.61 7.40
C SER A 249 6.20 -3.12 7.43
N PHE A 250 7.38 -2.77 7.91
CA PHE A 250 7.84 -1.38 8.00
C PHE A 250 8.00 -0.73 6.62
N VAL A 251 8.64 -1.43 5.69
CA VAL A 251 8.81 -0.97 4.31
C VAL A 251 7.46 -0.73 3.64
N TYR A 252 6.51 -1.66 3.77
CA TYR A 252 5.18 -1.48 3.18
C TYR A 252 4.40 -0.34 3.84
N ALA A 253 4.54 -0.12 5.15
CA ALA A 253 3.94 1.04 5.82
C ALA A 253 4.50 2.37 5.28
N ILE A 254 5.81 2.47 5.09
CA ILE A 254 6.45 3.64 4.46
C ILE A 254 5.92 3.83 3.04
N LYS A 255 5.99 2.79 2.21
CA LYS A 255 5.51 2.83 0.82
C LYS A 255 4.06 3.33 0.78
N LEU A 256 3.18 2.76 1.59
CA LEU A 256 1.77 3.13 1.62
C LEU A 256 1.54 4.57 2.10
N LYS A 257 2.28 5.04 3.13
CA LYS A 257 2.19 6.43 3.60
C LYS A 257 2.65 7.42 2.52
N LEU A 258 3.74 7.10 1.84
CA LEU A 258 4.27 7.88 0.72
C LEU A 258 3.24 7.99 -0.43
N GLU A 259 2.65 6.87 -0.81
CA GLU A 259 1.58 6.80 -1.82
C GLU A 259 0.36 7.67 -1.46
N PHE A 260 -0.02 7.71 -0.19
CA PHE A 260 -1.11 8.55 0.32
C PHE A 260 -0.79 10.05 0.25
N VAL A 261 0.40 10.44 0.72
CA VAL A 261 0.85 11.85 0.66
C VAL A 261 0.86 12.35 -0.78
N ILE A 262 1.40 11.54 -1.69
CA ILE A 262 1.42 11.86 -3.12
C ILE A 262 0.02 12.10 -3.68
N LEU A 263 -0.94 11.21 -3.41
CA LEU A 263 -2.28 11.34 -3.98
C LEU A 263 -2.94 12.65 -3.52
N ASN A 264 -2.78 12.99 -2.23
CA ASN A 264 -3.37 14.20 -1.68
C ASN A 264 -2.77 15.46 -2.33
N GLU A 265 -1.45 15.46 -2.54
CA GLU A 265 -0.75 16.52 -3.28
C GLU A 265 -1.22 16.64 -4.73
N PHE A 266 -1.38 15.51 -5.43
CA PHE A 266 -1.89 15.50 -6.79
C PHE A 266 -3.33 16.04 -6.88
N ARG A 267 -4.21 15.61 -5.97
CA ARG A 267 -5.60 16.08 -5.90
C ARG A 267 -5.67 17.59 -5.72
N ARG A 268 -4.88 18.15 -4.79
CA ARG A 268 -4.84 19.60 -4.52
C ARG A 268 -4.50 20.40 -5.78
N LEU A 269 -3.57 19.90 -6.59
CA LEU A 269 -3.16 20.58 -7.82
C LEU A 269 -4.24 20.59 -8.90
N VAL A 270 -4.92 19.45 -9.11
CA VAL A 270 -5.99 19.36 -10.11
C VAL A 270 -7.13 20.30 -9.73
N THR A 271 -7.53 20.33 -8.46
CA THR A 271 -8.59 21.25 -8.00
C THR A 271 -8.19 22.71 -8.15
N GLN A 272 -6.95 23.08 -7.81
CA GLN A 272 -6.48 24.48 -7.94
C GLN A 272 -6.35 24.93 -9.39
N ALA A 273 -5.95 24.04 -10.32
CA ALA A 273 -5.91 24.34 -11.75
C ALA A 273 -7.32 24.63 -12.31
N SER A 274 -8.37 24.04 -11.72
CA SER A 274 -9.77 24.30 -12.08
C SER A 274 -10.37 25.57 -11.44
N SER A 275 -9.69 26.21 -10.49
CA SER A 275 -10.21 27.36 -9.72
C SER A 275 -9.41 28.66 -9.92
N GLY A 276 -8.56 28.75 -10.93
CA GLY A 276 -7.86 29.99 -11.29
C GLY A 276 -8.84 31.09 -11.76
N PRO A 277 -8.61 32.37 -11.44
CA PRO A 277 -9.56 33.45 -11.73
C PRO A 277 -9.52 33.85 -13.21
N GLY A 278 -10.69 33.84 -13.85
CA GLY A 278 -10.94 34.51 -15.15
C GLY A 278 -10.70 33.65 -16.38
N ILE A 279 -11.48 32.59 -16.59
CA ILE A 279 -11.69 32.02 -17.92
C ILE A 279 -13.05 32.53 -18.41
N ASN A 280 -13.04 33.36 -19.45
CA ASN A 280 -14.24 33.91 -20.06
C ASN A 280 -15.20 32.79 -20.46
N GLU A 281 -16.49 33.02 -20.23
CA GLU A 281 -17.61 32.08 -20.45
C GLU A 281 -17.68 31.51 -21.89
N LYS A 282 -16.94 32.10 -22.83
CA LYS A 282 -16.79 31.65 -24.22
C LYS A 282 -15.79 30.49 -24.40
N ASP A 283 -14.83 30.29 -23.50
CA ASP A 283 -13.89 29.15 -23.55
C ASP A 283 -14.49 27.89 -22.91
N LEU A 284 -15.49 28.07 -22.04
CA LEU A 284 -16.17 26.99 -21.34
C LEU A 284 -17.12 26.19 -22.27
N THR A 285 -17.63 26.82 -23.34
CA THR A 285 -18.45 26.14 -24.35
C THR A 285 -17.62 25.27 -25.31
N MET A 286 -16.35 25.64 -25.57
CA MET A 286 -15.43 24.77 -26.32
C MET A 286 -14.90 23.60 -25.48
N ALA A 287 -14.62 23.81 -24.19
CA ALA A 287 -14.15 22.75 -23.28
C ALA A 287 -15.25 21.73 -22.93
N SER A 288 -16.52 22.14 -22.91
CA SER A 288 -17.68 21.25 -22.67
C SER A 288 -17.84 20.17 -23.76
N ASN A 289 -17.51 20.49 -25.01
CA ASN A 289 -17.51 19.51 -26.10
C ASN A 289 -16.32 18.52 -26.05
N GLY A 290 -15.34 18.77 -25.18
CA GLY A 290 -14.14 17.97 -25.00
C GLY A 290 -14.10 17.23 -23.66
N ALA A 291 -15.14 16.47 -23.31
CA ALA A 291 -15.18 15.31 -22.39
C ALA A 291 -14.12 15.19 -21.25
N LEU A 292 -13.73 16.28 -20.57
CA LEU A 292 -12.68 16.23 -19.54
C LEU A 292 -13.22 15.96 -18.12
N PHE A 293 -14.52 16.12 -17.86
CA PHE A 293 -15.05 15.93 -16.51
C PHE A 293 -16.49 15.36 -16.48
N PRO A 294 -16.69 14.03 -16.48
CA PRO A 294 -17.99 13.43 -16.20
C PRO A 294 -18.32 13.41 -14.69
N PHE A 295 -17.33 13.68 -13.82
CA PHE A 295 -17.45 13.50 -12.37
C PHE A 295 -17.84 14.76 -11.58
N LEU A 296 -18.07 15.89 -12.26
CA LEU A 296 -18.64 17.10 -11.66
C LEU A 296 -19.98 17.42 -12.31
N LYS A 297 -20.94 16.48 -12.24
CA LYS A 297 -22.34 16.85 -12.40
C LYS A 297 -22.76 17.61 -11.14
N LYS A 298 -22.82 18.93 -11.26
CA LYS A 298 -23.50 19.81 -10.31
C LYS A 298 -24.94 19.28 -10.16
N GLN A 299 -25.34 18.95 -8.94
CA GLN A 299 -26.74 18.67 -8.65
C GLN A 299 -27.46 20.01 -8.72
N ASP A 300 -28.29 20.19 -9.74
CA ASP A 300 -29.08 21.39 -9.93
C ASP A 300 -30.02 21.56 -8.73
N SER A 301 -29.78 22.61 -7.94
CA SER A 301 -30.83 23.18 -7.09
C SER A 301 -31.80 23.92 -8.01
N PRO A 302 -33.13 23.79 -7.79
CA PRO A 302 -34.11 24.41 -8.68
C PRO A 302 -33.99 25.93 -8.62
N ALA A 303 -34.04 26.53 -9.81
CA ALA A 303 -33.94 27.95 -10.05
C ALA A 303 -34.97 28.74 -9.22
N GLY A 304 -34.47 29.51 -8.25
CA GLY A 304 -35.18 30.66 -7.71
C GLY A 304 -35.06 31.82 -8.69
N GLY A 305 -36.18 32.21 -9.29
CA GLY A 305 -36.23 33.33 -10.22
C GLY A 305 -37.66 33.73 -10.55
N ARG A 306 -38.26 34.54 -9.68
CA ARG A 306 -39.10 35.70 -10.05
C ARG A 306 -39.44 36.49 -8.80
N VAL A 307 -38.76 37.62 -8.62
CA VAL A 307 -39.29 38.75 -7.85
C VAL A 307 -40.18 39.48 -8.85
N ASP A 308 -41.48 39.18 -8.81
CA ASP A 308 -42.49 40.03 -9.43
C ASP A 308 -42.79 41.14 -8.41
N GLU A 309 -42.34 42.34 -8.74
CA GLU A 309 -42.75 43.59 -8.14
C GLU A 309 -44.17 43.87 -8.65
N ILE A 310 -45.18 43.60 -7.81
CA ILE A 310 -46.55 44.08 -8.01
C ILE A 310 -47.03 44.68 -6.69
N ASP A 311 -47.30 45.97 -6.79
CA ASP A 311 -47.94 46.81 -5.79
C ASP A 311 -49.26 46.23 -5.24
N MET A 312 -49.45 46.45 -3.93
CA MET A 312 -50.69 46.90 -3.30
C MET A 312 -51.97 46.07 -3.53
N GLU A 313 -52.45 45.35 -2.51
CA GLU A 313 -53.67 45.75 -1.79
C GLU A 313 -53.91 44.91 -0.52
N ILE A 314 -54.24 45.62 0.56
CA ILE A 314 -54.70 45.10 1.84
C ILE A 314 -56.19 44.76 1.70
N ARG A 315 -56.65 43.60 2.22
CA ARG A 315 -57.86 43.54 3.06
C ARG A 315 -58.06 42.19 3.78
N PRO A 316 -58.70 42.21 4.97
CA PRO A 316 -58.69 41.15 5.97
C PRO A 316 -59.93 40.25 5.87
N VAL A 317 -59.86 39.02 6.39
CA VAL A 317 -60.27 38.57 7.74
C VAL A 317 -59.85 37.12 7.89
#